data_AF-A0AAD6MKS3-F1
#
_entry.id   AF-A0AAD6MKS3-F1
#
_cell.length_a   1.000
_cell.length_b   1.000
_cell.length_c   1.000
_cell.angle_alpha   90.00
_cell.angle_beta   90.00
_cell.angle_gamma   90.00
#
_symmetry.space_group_name_H-M   'P 1'
#
loop_
_entity.id
_entity.type
_entity.pdbx_description
1 polymer ?
#
loop_
_entity_poly.entity_id
_entity_poly.type
_entity_poly.pdbx_seq_one_letter_code
_entity_poly.pdbx_strand_id
1 'polypeptide(L)'
;MEAMTRILMKMMGIMLWLTVLIAMAVGEDVKYKDPKQPVAVRIKDLMSRMTLEEKIGQMVQIDRLTASPDIMQTYCIGSVLSGGGSAPLPEASAEDWVNMINGFQNGSLSGRLGIPMIYGIDAVHGHNNVFNATIFPHNIGLGATRQV
;
A
#
# COMPACT_ATOMS: atom_id res chain seq x y z
N MET A 1 -44.83 42.41 -2.50
CA MET A 1 -43.67 41.99 -1.69
C MET A 1 -43.65 40.48 -1.46
N GLU A 2 -44.77 39.86 -1.06
CA GLU A 2 -44.83 38.40 -0.80
C GLU A 2 -44.56 37.48 -2.01
N ALA A 3 -45.04 37.85 -3.20
CA ALA A 3 -44.83 37.04 -4.42
C ALA A 3 -43.35 36.93 -4.80
N MET A 4 -42.60 38.03 -4.64
CA MET A 4 -41.17 38.08 -4.93
C MET A 4 -40.38 37.21 -3.95
N THR A 5 -40.73 37.23 -2.66
CA THR A 5 -40.10 36.39 -1.63
C THR A 5 -40.32 34.90 -1.88
N ARG A 6 -41.52 34.50 -2.32
CA ARG A 6 -41.83 33.10 -2.68
C ARG A 6 -41.07 32.62 -3.92
N ILE A 7 -40.86 33.48 -4.91
CA ILE A 7 -40.06 33.18 -6.10
C ILE A 7 -38.59 33.02 -5.72
N LEU A 8 -38.06 33.92 -4.89
CA LEU A 8 -36.67 33.88 -4.42
C LEU A 8 -36.36 32.60 -3.61
N MET A 9 -37.26 32.19 -2.72
CA MET A 9 -37.12 30.94 -1.96
C MET A 9 -37.13 29.70 -2.86
N LYS A 10 -37.98 29.66 -3.90
CA LYS A 10 -37.99 28.56 -4.88
C LYS A 10 -36.69 28.52 -5.70
N MET A 11 -36.17 29.67 -6.12
CA MET A 11 -34.91 29.75 -6.85
C MET A 11 -33.72 29.30 -5.98
N MET A 12 -33.66 29.72 -4.71
CA MET A 12 -32.65 29.24 -3.76
C MET A 12 -32.74 27.74 -3.54
N GLY A 13 -33.95 27.18 -3.43
CA GLY A 13 -34.15 25.73 -3.30
C GLY A 13 -33.66 24.95 -4.53
N ILE A 14 -33.95 25.45 -5.74
CA ILE A 14 -33.48 24.84 -6.99
C ILE A 14 -31.95 24.94 -7.11
N MET A 15 -31.37 26.09 -6.75
CA MET A 15 -29.92 26.29 -6.78
C MET A 15 -29.20 25.36 -5.80
N LEU A 16 -29.74 25.21 -4.58
CA LEU A 16 -29.20 24.29 -3.57
C LEU A 16 -29.30 22.83 -4.04
N TRP A 17 -30.40 22.47 -4.69
CA TRP A 17 -30.61 21.12 -5.23
C TRP A 17 -29.66 20.82 -6.40
N LEU A 18 -29.45 21.80 -7.29
CA LEU A 18 -28.49 21.71 -8.40
C LEU A 18 -27.04 21.59 -7.89
N THR A 19 -26.67 22.33 -6.84
CA THR A 19 -25.32 22.21 -6.25
C THR A 19 -25.09 20.85 -5.61
N VAL A 20 -26.12 20.25 -4.98
CA VAL A 20 -26.03 18.90 -4.42
C VAL A 20 -25.89 17.85 -5.53
N LEU A 21 -26.63 17.98 -6.63
CA LEU A 21 -26.52 17.08 -7.78
C LEU A 21 -25.13 17.13 -8.45
N ILE A 22 -24.56 18.32 -8.60
CA ILE A 22 -23.20 18.47 -9.14
C ILE A 22 -22.18 17.82 -8.20
N ALA A 23 -22.30 18.02 -6.88
CA ALA A 23 -21.43 17.37 -5.91
C ALA A 23 -21.52 15.82 -5.94
N MET A 24 -22.72 15.27 -6.18
CA MET A 24 -22.92 13.81 -6.32
C MET A 24 -22.34 13.26 -7.63
N ALA A 25 -22.34 14.06 -8.70
CA ALA A 25 -21.75 13.68 -10.00
C ALA A 25 -20.21 13.81 -10.01
N VAL A 26 -19.65 14.64 -9.13
CA VAL A 26 -18.19 14.82 -8.94
C VAL A 26 -17.67 13.86 -7.86
N GLY A 27 -18.14 12.62 -7.86
CA GLY A 27 -17.38 11.54 -7.23
C GLY A 27 -16.17 11.24 -8.12
N GLU A 28 -14.96 11.58 -7.69
CA GLU A 28 -13.75 11.18 -8.43
C GLU A 28 -13.74 9.64 -8.56
N ASP A 29 -13.82 9.15 -9.80
CA ASP A 29 -13.64 7.74 -10.12
C ASP A 29 -12.17 7.36 -9.87
N VAL A 30 -11.87 6.85 -8.68
CA VAL A 30 -10.52 6.44 -8.25
C VAL A 30 -10.19 5.06 -8.83
N LYS A 31 -9.88 5.02 -10.12
CA LYS A 31 -9.65 3.80 -10.89
C LYS A 31 -8.58 2.90 -10.31
N TYR A 32 -7.52 3.45 -9.69
CA TYR A 32 -6.45 2.62 -9.12
C TYR A 32 -6.93 1.73 -7.96
N LYS A 33 -8.05 2.09 -7.30
CA LYS A 33 -8.67 1.28 -6.23
C LYS A 33 -9.67 0.25 -6.75
N ASP A 34 -10.13 0.36 -7.99
CA ASP A 34 -11.06 -0.62 -8.58
C ASP A 34 -10.29 -1.86 -9.06
N PRO A 35 -10.46 -3.05 -8.41
CA PRO A 35 -9.75 -4.26 -8.81
C PRO A 35 -10.20 -4.81 -10.16
N LYS A 36 -11.32 -4.33 -10.73
CA LYS A 36 -11.82 -4.75 -12.05
C LYS A 36 -11.13 -4.03 -13.20
N GLN A 37 -10.44 -2.92 -12.94
CA GLN A 37 -9.70 -2.19 -13.96
C GLN A 37 -8.43 -2.95 -14.38
N PRO A 38 -8.03 -2.90 -15.66
CA PRO A 38 -6.74 -3.44 -16.10
C PRO A 38 -5.58 -2.82 -15.30
N VAL A 39 -4.55 -3.62 -15.00
CA VAL A 39 -3.40 -3.18 -14.21
C VAL A 39 -2.78 -1.89 -14.77
N ALA A 40 -2.60 -1.79 -16.08
CA ALA A 40 -2.04 -0.58 -16.71
C ALA A 40 -2.90 0.67 -16.50
N VAL A 41 -4.23 0.53 -16.45
CA VAL A 41 -5.14 1.65 -16.15
C VAL A 41 -4.99 2.09 -14.70
N ARG A 42 -4.91 1.13 -13.77
CA ARG A 42 -4.70 1.40 -12.34
C ARG A 42 -3.35 2.09 -12.09
N ILE A 43 -2.29 1.62 -12.74
CA ILE A 43 -0.95 2.24 -12.67
C ILE A 43 -0.99 3.68 -13.19
N LYS A 44 -1.57 3.90 -14.39
CA LYS A 44 -1.63 5.25 -14.99
C LYS A 44 -2.41 6.22 -14.11
N ASP A 45 -3.56 5.80 -13.58
CA ASP A 45 -4.37 6.61 -12.66
C ASP A 45 -3.59 6.91 -11.37
N LEU A 46 -3.00 5.91 -10.73
CA LEU A 46 -2.19 6.10 -9.51
C LEU A 46 -1.01 7.05 -9.74
N MET A 47 -0.19 6.81 -10.77
CA MET A 47 0.99 7.62 -11.07
C MET A 47 0.66 9.09 -11.37
N SER A 48 -0.53 9.34 -11.93
CA SER A 48 -1.02 10.72 -12.20
C SER A 48 -1.41 11.46 -10.92
N ARG A 49 -1.73 10.73 -9.85
CA ARG A 49 -2.13 11.27 -8.54
C ARG A 49 -0.96 11.43 -7.58
N MET A 50 0.20 10.84 -7.89
CA MET A 50 1.38 10.85 -7.01
C MET A 50 2.15 12.17 -7.07
N THR A 51 2.56 12.67 -5.92
CA THR A 51 3.58 13.73 -5.80
C THR A 51 4.96 13.19 -6.18
N LEU A 52 5.95 14.08 -6.26
CA LEU A 52 7.33 13.65 -6.50
C LEU A 52 7.87 12.85 -5.32
N GLU A 53 7.56 13.28 -4.10
CA GLU A 53 7.97 12.63 -2.85
C GLU A 53 7.40 11.22 -2.75
N GLU A 54 6.13 11.02 -3.10
CA GLU A 54 5.52 9.69 -3.14
C GLU A 54 6.19 8.78 -4.19
N LYS A 55 6.58 9.33 -5.35
CA LYS A 55 7.30 8.56 -6.39
C LYS A 55 8.69 8.15 -5.91
N ILE A 56 9.41 9.07 -5.27
CA ILE A 56 10.72 8.79 -4.66
C ILE A 56 10.56 7.73 -3.57
N GLY A 57 9.59 7.88 -2.67
CA GLY A 57 9.31 6.91 -1.62
C GLY A 57 9.08 5.50 -2.15
N GLN A 58 8.33 5.36 -3.25
CA GLN A 58 8.11 4.07 -3.91
C GLN A 58 9.39 3.42 -4.48
N MET A 59 10.42 4.20 -4.77
CA MET A 59 11.72 3.70 -5.25
C MET A 59 12.69 3.33 -4.12
N VAL A 60 12.30 3.56 -2.85
CA VAL A 60 13.14 3.29 -1.68
C VAL A 60 12.75 1.96 -1.06
N GLN A 61 13.77 1.14 -0.81
CA GLN A 61 13.71 -0.03 0.05
C GLN A 61 14.56 0.22 1.30
N ILE A 62 13.97 0.08 2.49
CA ILE A 62 14.67 0.25 3.78
C ILE A 62 14.79 -1.08 4.53
N ASP A 63 15.73 -1.18 5.46
CA ASP A 63 15.80 -2.32 6.39
C ASP A 63 14.74 -2.19 7.49
N ARG A 64 14.13 -3.30 7.90
CA ARG A 64 13.13 -3.36 8.98
C ARG A 64 13.60 -2.72 10.29
N LEU A 65 14.90 -2.67 10.56
CA LEU A 65 15.47 -2.05 11.77
C LEU A 65 15.25 -0.53 11.79
N THR A 66 15.09 0.07 10.61
CA THR A 66 14.77 1.49 10.44
C THR A 66 13.29 1.75 10.19
N ALA A 67 12.47 0.72 10.00
CA ALA A 67 11.06 0.87 9.68
C ALA A 67 10.21 1.09 10.95
N SER A 68 9.21 1.95 10.84
CA SER A 68 8.13 2.12 11.80
C SER A 68 6.87 2.56 11.05
N PRO A 69 5.65 2.38 11.60
CA PRO A 69 4.43 2.84 10.95
C PRO A 69 4.50 4.33 10.53
N ASP A 70 5.08 5.18 11.39
CA ASP A 70 5.25 6.61 11.15
C ASP A 70 6.21 6.90 9.99
N ILE A 71 7.32 6.16 9.90
CA ILE A 71 8.28 6.29 8.80
C ILE A 71 7.64 5.85 7.48
N MET A 72 6.90 4.75 7.50
CA MET A 72 6.19 4.26 6.32
C MET A 72 5.18 5.29 5.81
N GLN A 73 4.40 5.88 6.71
CA GLN A 73 3.40 6.90 6.37
C GLN A 73 4.06 8.20 5.87
N THR A 74 5.06 8.69 6.61
CA THR A 74 5.67 10.02 6.38
C THR A 74 6.44 10.06 5.06
N TYR A 75 7.22 9.02 4.77
CA TYR A 75 8.12 8.98 3.61
C TYR A 75 7.59 8.14 2.45
N CYS A 76 6.37 7.61 2.56
CA CYS A 76 5.70 6.85 1.50
C CYS A 76 6.56 5.69 0.96
N ILE A 77 7.28 5.01 1.86
CA ILE A 77 8.27 3.98 1.55
C ILE A 77 7.63 2.82 0.75
N GLY A 78 8.22 2.49 -0.39
CA GLY A 78 7.72 1.45 -1.29
C GLY A 78 8.04 0.04 -0.84
N SER A 79 9.17 -0.16 -0.14
CA SER A 79 9.58 -1.49 0.29
C SER A 79 10.34 -1.51 1.61
N VAL A 80 10.17 -2.59 2.36
CA VAL A 80 10.98 -2.94 3.52
C VAL A 80 11.61 -4.32 3.27
N LEU A 81 12.80 -4.58 3.81
CA LEU A 81 13.37 -5.92 3.82
C LEU A 81 13.85 -6.37 5.21
N SER A 82 13.96 -7.69 5.38
CA SER A 82 14.82 -8.30 6.39
C SER A 82 16.08 -8.83 5.71
N GLY A 83 17.24 -8.24 6.04
CA GLY A 83 18.53 -8.85 5.72
C GLY A 83 18.76 -10.17 6.47
N GLY A 84 19.85 -10.87 6.15
CA GLY A 84 20.23 -12.12 6.83
C GLY A 84 20.31 -11.98 8.35
N GLY A 85 19.54 -12.79 9.08
CA GLY A 85 19.46 -12.76 10.55
C GLY A 85 18.59 -11.64 11.14
N SER A 86 18.00 -10.76 10.31
CA SER A 86 17.16 -9.65 10.77
C SER A 86 15.72 -10.12 11.06
N ALA A 87 15.56 -10.88 12.15
CA ALA A 87 14.28 -11.36 12.65
C ALA A 87 13.57 -10.34 13.57
N PRO A 88 12.25 -10.46 13.81
CA PRO A 88 11.53 -9.62 14.78
C PRO A 88 12.08 -9.77 16.21
N LEU A 89 12.36 -11.01 16.61
CA LEU A 89 12.84 -11.42 17.94
C LEU A 89 13.50 -12.82 17.87
N PRO A 90 14.29 -13.24 18.87
CA PRO A 90 14.89 -14.58 18.90
C PRO A 90 13.83 -15.69 18.82
N GLU A 91 14.02 -16.68 17.96
CA GLU A 91 13.08 -17.80 17.75
C GLU A 91 11.66 -17.35 17.36
N ALA A 92 11.52 -16.22 16.68
CA ALA A 92 10.23 -15.65 16.24
C ALA A 92 9.36 -16.67 15.51
N SER A 93 8.10 -16.77 15.96
CA SER A 93 7.06 -17.56 15.31
C SER A 93 6.61 -16.92 14.00
N ALA A 94 5.91 -17.67 13.16
CA ALA A 94 5.30 -17.12 11.95
C ALA A 94 4.34 -15.95 12.26
N GLU A 95 3.63 -16.01 13.39
CA GLU A 95 2.73 -14.95 13.83
C GLU A 95 3.50 -13.66 14.19
N ASP A 96 4.67 -13.75 14.83
CA ASP A 96 5.51 -12.59 15.13
C ASP A 96 5.96 -11.86 13.85
N TRP A 97 6.33 -12.63 12.82
CA TRP A 97 6.66 -12.08 11.50
C TRP A 97 5.47 -11.38 10.86
N VAL A 98 4.30 -12.02 10.86
CA VAL A 98 3.05 -11.45 10.31
C VAL A 98 2.68 -10.16 11.05
N ASN A 99 2.75 -10.14 12.38
CA ASN A 99 2.41 -8.98 13.19
C ASN A 99 3.35 -7.81 12.93
N MET A 100 4.67 -8.05 12.84
CA MET A 100 5.65 -7.04 12.48
C MET A 100 5.36 -6.43 11.09
N ILE A 101 5.17 -7.30 10.08
CA ILE A 101 4.91 -6.87 8.70
C ILE A 101 3.60 -6.09 8.60
N ASN A 102 2.54 -6.55 9.26
CA ASN A 102 1.26 -5.84 9.32
C ASN A 102 1.38 -4.46 9.98
N GLY A 103 2.24 -4.29 10.98
CA GLY A 103 2.54 -2.99 11.56
C GLY A 103 3.07 -1.98 10.53
N PHE A 104 4.08 -2.37 9.74
CA PHE A 104 4.61 -1.53 8.67
C PHE A 104 3.60 -1.32 7.54
N GLN A 105 2.83 -2.34 7.19
CA GLN A 105 1.79 -2.27 6.17
C GLN A 105 0.70 -1.26 6.56
N ASN A 106 0.27 -1.26 7.83
CA ASN A 106 -0.72 -0.31 8.33
C ASN A 106 -0.24 1.15 8.21
N GLY A 107 1.05 1.41 8.47
CA GLY A 107 1.65 2.73 8.23
C GLY A 107 1.65 3.13 6.74
N SER A 108 1.90 2.18 5.84
CA SER A 108 1.85 2.44 4.39
C SER A 108 0.42 2.76 3.92
N LEU A 109 -0.56 1.99 4.42
CA LEU A 109 -1.97 2.13 4.06
C LEU A 109 -2.64 3.36 4.67
N SER A 110 -2.11 3.93 5.75
CA SER A 110 -2.60 5.18 6.35
C SER A 110 -2.12 6.44 5.61
N GLY A 111 -1.26 6.29 4.60
CA GLY A 111 -0.84 7.37 3.72
C GLY A 111 -1.96 7.84 2.79
N ARG A 112 -1.82 9.04 2.21
CA ARG A 112 -2.84 9.71 1.37
C ARG A 112 -3.37 8.84 0.22
N LEU A 113 -2.49 8.12 -0.46
CA LEU A 113 -2.85 7.22 -1.56
C LEU A 113 -3.03 5.76 -1.12
N GLY A 114 -2.67 5.41 0.12
CA GLY A 114 -2.76 4.06 0.66
C GLY A 114 -2.07 3.01 -0.20
N ILE A 115 -0.88 3.32 -0.74
CA ILE A 115 -0.12 2.38 -1.58
C ILE A 115 0.50 1.33 -0.64
N PRO A 116 0.24 0.03 -0.83
CA PRO A 116 0.83 -1.01 -0.01
C PRO A 116 2.35 -1.08 -0.25
N MET A 117 3.14 -1.32 0.81
CA MET A 117 4.55 -1.64 0.63
C MET A 117 4.71 -3.11 0.22
N ILE A 118 5.84 -3.42 -0.41
CA ILE A 118 6.27 -4.80 -0.65
C ILE A 118 7.40 -5.18 0.32
N TYR A 119 7.30 -6.36 0.93
CA TYR A 119 8.29 -6.86 1.88
C TYR A 119 9.25 -7.87 1.24
N GLY A 120 10.55 -7.63 1.36
CA GLY A 120 11.61 -8.48 0.82
C GLY A 120 12.29 -9.34 1.89
N ILE A 121 12.71 -10.55 1.51
CA ILE A 121 13.55 -11.40 2.34
C ILE A 121 14.35 -12.41 1.49
N ASP A 122 15.54 -12.78 1.97
CA ASP A 122 16.41 -13.78 1.33
C ASP A 122 15.98 -15.24 1.60
N ALA A 123 14.81 -15.64 1.11
CA ALA A 123 14.33 -17.03 1.21
C ALA A 123 15.00 -17.97 0.18
N VAL A 124 16.33 -18.10 0.24
CA VAL A 124 17.15 -18.69 -0.83
C VAL A 124 17.31 -20.22 -0.78
N HIS A 125 16.80 -20.87 0.27
CA HIS A 125 16.78 -22.33 0.42
C HIS A 125 15.68 -22.76 1.40
N GLY A 126 14.48 -22.26 1.15
CA GLY A 126 13.39 -22.19 2.13
C GLY A 126 13.36 -20.83 2.81
N HIS A 127 12.39 -20.62 3.72
CA HIS A 127 12.25 -19.37 4.48
C HIS A 127 13.26 -19.32 5.64
N ASN A 128 14.54 -19.44 5.29
CA ASN A 128 15.70 -19.68 6.16
C ASN A 128 15.92 -18.71 7.33
N ASN A 129 15.41 -17.48 7.27
CA ASN A 129 15.44 -16.53 8.39
C ASN A 129 14.37 -16.81 9.46
N VAL A 130 13.33 -17.59 9.16
CA VAL A 130 12.24 -17.91 10.09
C VAL A 130 12.63 -19.12 10.92
N PHE A 131 12.45 -19.02 12.23
CA PHE A 131 12.75 -20.13 13.13
C PHE A 131 11.88 -21.35 12.80
N ASN A 132 12.51 -22.52 12.78
CA ASN A 132 11.86 -23.80 12.50
C ASN A 132 11.24 -23.94 11.09
N ALA A 133 11.56 -23.04 10.14
CA ALA A 133 11.17 -23.24 8.75
C ALA A 133 11.94 -24.41 8.12
N THR A 134 11.31 -25.10 7.16
CA THR A 134 11.99 -26.15 6.38
C THR A 134 13.18 -25.56 5.63
N ILE A 135 14.36 -26.16 5.83
CA ILE A 135 15.59 -25.79 5.14
C ILE A 135 15.88 -26.80 4.03
N PHE A 136 15.91 -26.30 2.81
CA PHE A 136 16.26 -27.09 1.63
C PHE A 136 17.77 -27.12 1.40
N PRO A 137 18.30 -28.08 0.62
CA PRO A 137 19.67 -28.02 0.12
C PRO A 137 19.90 -26.72 -0.65
N HIS A 138 21.08 -26.13 -0.49
CA HIS A 138 21.47 -24.98 -1.32
C HIS A 138 21.53 -25.35 -2.81
N ASN A 139 21.45 -24.31 -3.66
CA ASN A 139 21.34 -24.43 -5.12
C ASN A 139 22.39 -25.34 -5.78
N ILE A 140 23.62 -25.41 -5.26
CA ILE A 140 24.64 -26.34 -5.79
C ILE A 140 24.23 -27.81 -5.61
N GLY A 141 23.63 -28.16 -4.47
CA GLY A 141 23.11 -29.49 -4.20
C GLY A 141 21.86 -29.80 -5.02
N LEU A 142 20.97 -28.81 -5.20
CA LEU A 142 19.83 -28.93 -6.12
C LEU A 142 20.31 -29.14 -7.57
N GLY A 143 21.33 -28.41 -8.01
CA GLY A 143 21.93 -28.62 -9.33
C GLY A 143 22.50 -30.05 -9.51
N ALA A 144 23.02 -30.66 -8.44
CA ALA A 144 23.54 -32.03 -8.44
C ALA A 144 22.45 -33.09 -8.66
N THR A 145 21.18 -32.81 -8.35
CA THR A 145 20.09 -33.79 -8.49
C THR A 145 19.70 -34.02 -9.96
N ARG A 146 20.00 -33.07 -10.84
CA ARG A 146 19.60 -33.07 -12.27
C ARG A 146 18.07 -33.13 -12.48
N GLN A 147 17.30 -32.60 -11.54
CA GLN A 147 15.84 -32.52 -11.60
C GLN A 147 15.41 -31.05 -11.72
N VAL A 148 14.64 -30.73 -12.76
CA VAL A 148 14.12 -29.38 -13.06
C VAL A 148 12.60 -29.37 -13.08
#